data_AF-A0A8I0HPW5-F1
#
_entry.id   AF-A0A8I0HPW5-F1
#
_cell.length_a   1.000
_cell.length_b   1.000
_cell.length_c   1.000
_cell.angle_alpha   90.00
_cell.angle_beta   90.00
_cell.angle_gamma   90.00
#
_symmetry.space_group_name_H-M   'P 1'
#
loop_
_entity.id
_entity.type
_entity.pdbx_description
1 polymer ?
#
loop_
_entity_poly.entity_id
_entity_poly.type
_entity_poly.pdbx_seq_one_letter_code
_entity_poly.pdbx_strand_id
1 'polypeptide(L)'
;MTSPITTLRAALSRDLLEANAGSDVFERGEQLLHAVTIEGDGDRQVEGAVRGTRLYEVGFRLVGGQIQSFCSCPHHQRGFFCKHLVALGLALLDEPLEPGVLSFDDDAFDDVPVPGQPLETDPVSQMLATLDGEDLLTVLDALRDAVPGVEEYLMQLSHAVLTGSGIAADLTPEEVENHVRQLITDACRVGPFVDYHRAGEVADQLGQVVHEIEALAMAGHQKALIKQSRRLVDRISTILERTDDSDGYLGGVLEDASALHAFICVTGEAHPGKVVDWVLKVQLTGPGWPEVSIADFWPILDDRAQGKYRRGLESALDNPEGDRHDSRRWSISRHLVEFADAAGDVDLAVTTLEHTGNLKEAFHRLVEANRMEQAQDLFEQMLGNWQGLPGHRLAAGEIMDILVETNRADEAVEFARRELGRHQSLGNYLLLVEAGQACGDKLQSEARAMITNVFALQEVLLHEEDTDALWELIATREAMLVPDSVITYFERNAPDRALELLIRLGRDVASGPAVEKNYKRAAELFSRARKLQPASLELSRTLTELRHTHYRRTKMLAIFDRHGL
;
A
#
# COMPACT_ATOMS: atom_id res chain seq x y z
N MET A 1 7.25 -26.05 -17.28
CA MET A 1 8.21 -24.92 -17.42
C MET A 1 8.30 -24.28 -16.05
N THR A 2 9.49 -24.22 -15.47
CA THR A 2 9.79 -23.61 -14.17
C THR A 2 9.32 -22.15 -14.16
N SER A 3 8.52 -21.74 -13.18
CA SER A 3 8.19 -20.32 -12.98
C SER A 3 9.51 -19.56 -12.74
N PRO A 4 9.79 -18.46 -13.46
CA PRO A 4 11.01 -17.70 -13.26
C PRO A 4 11.04 -17.15 -11.84
N ILE A 5 12.23 -17.14 -11.24
CA ILE A 5 12.51 -16.39 -10.01
C ILE A 5 12.08 -14.95 -10.29
N THR A 6 11.01 -14.50 -9.65
CA THR A 6 10.42 -13.17 -9.79
C THR A 6 11.51 -12.12 -9.52
N THR A 7 11.86 -11.28 -10.49
CA THR A 7 12.89 -10.23 -10.36
C THR A 7 12.63 -9.34 -9.13
N LEU A 8 11.36 -9.13 -8.78
CA LEU A 8 10.91 -8.48 -7.55
C LEU A 8 11.35 -9.21 -6.27
N ARG A 9 11.21 -10.54 -6.21
CA ARG A 9 11.65 -11.37 -5.06
C ARG A 9 13.16 -11.28 -4.84
N ALA A 10 13.95 -11.17 -5.91
CA ALA A 10 15.41 -11.00 -5.82
C ALA A 10 15.82 -9.60 -5.32
N ALA A 11 14.97 -8.58 -5.52
CA ALA A 11 15.19 -7.23 -5.03
C ALA A 11 14.70 -7.01 -3.59
N LEU A 12 13.72 -7.79 -3.13
CA LEU A 12 13.20 -7.77 -1.76
C LEU A 12 14.12 -8.56 -0.82
N SER A 13 14.34 -8.04 0.38
CA SER A 13 15.04 -8.77 1.44
C SER A 13 14.53 -8.34 2.81
N ARG A 14 14.68 -9.22 3.79
CA ARG A 14 14.31 -8.94 5.18
C ARG A 14 15.02 -7.69 5.72
N ASP A 15 16.31 -7.56 5.45
CA ASP A 15 17.13 -6.39 5.82
C ASP A 15 16.61 -5.09 5.18
N LEU A 16 16.14 -5.15 3.92
CA LEU A 16 15.57 -4.01 3.23
C LEU A 16 14.21 -3.61 3.82
N LEU A 17 13.36 -4.57 4.15
CA LEU A 17 12.09 -4.32 4.82
C LEU A 17 12.30 -3.69 6.20
N GLU A 18 13.24 -4.21 7.00
CA GLU A 18 13.55 -3.66 8.32
C GLU A 18 14.19 -2.27 8.23
N ALA A 19 15.11 -2.04 7.29
CA ALA A 19 15.75 -0.74 7.10
C ALA A 19 14.77 0.38 6.70
N ASN A 20 13.71 0.05 5.96
CA ASN A 20 12.69 1.03 5.55
C ASN A 20 11.57 1.22 6.59
N ALA A 21 11.19 0.16 7.30
CA ALA A 21 10.14 0.22 8.31
C ALA A 21 10.62 0.74 9.68
N GLY A 22 11.86 0.42 10.05
CA GLY A 22 12.35 0.51 11.42
C GLY A 22 11.87 -0.66 12.28
N SER A 23 12.67 -1.06 13.28
CA SER A 23 12.49 -2.33 14.01
C SER A 23 11.10 -2.48 14.66
N ASP A 24 10.54 -1.42 15.26
CA ASP A 24 9.21 -1.47 15.91
C ASP A 24 8.04 -1.65 14.91
N VAL A 25 8.18 -1.20 13.67
CA VAL A 25 7.17 -1.39 12.61
C VAL A 25 7.37 -2.74 11.93
N PHE A 26 8.63 -3.17 11.81
CA PHE A 26 9.01 -4.45 11.25
C PHE A 26 8.46 -5.60 12.10
N GLU A 27 8.68 -5.59 13.41
CA GLU A 27 8.20 -6.62 14.35
C GLU A 27 6.66 -6.73 14.35
N ARG A 28 5.96 -5.59 14.19
CA ARG A 28 4.49 -5.57 14.01
C ARG A 28 4.03 -6.11 12.65
N GLY A 29 4.86 -5.99 11.62
CA GLY A 29 4.58 -6.54 10.30
C GLY A 29 4.72 -8.06 10.26
N GLU A 30 5.68 -8.61 10.99
CA GLU A 30 5.84 -10.07 11.14
C GLU A 30 4.59 -10.72 11.74
N GLN A 31 3.92 -10.05 12.67
CA GLN A 31 2.70 -10.56 13.30
C GLN A 31 1.52 -10.63 12.33
N LEU A 32 1.58 -9.97 11.17
CA LEU A 32 0.48 -9.86 10.19
C LEU A 32 0.64 -10.80 8.98
N LEU A 33 1.66 -11.67 8.96
CA LEU A 33 1.88 -12.66 7.89
C LEU A 33 0.64 -13.52 7.59
N HIS A 34 -0.09 -13.93 8.64
CA HIS A 34 -1.31 -14.73 8.53
C HIS A 34 -2.51 -13.99 7.92
N ALA A 35 -2.40 -12.67 7.77
CA ALA A 35 -3.46 -11.77 7.33
C ALA A 35 -3.23 -11.23 5.92
N VAL A 36 -2.26 -11.78 5.18
CA VAL A 36 -1.91 -11.40 3.80
C VAL A 36 -2.59 -12.32 2.80
N THR A 37 -3.26 -11.73 1.83
CA THR A 37 -3.74 -12.40 0.61
C THR A 37 -3.00 -11.82 -0.58
N ILE A 38 -2.35 -12.65 -1.40
CA ILE A 38 -1.74 -12.21 -2.66
C ILE A 38 -2.80 -12.34 -3.76
N GLU A 39 -3.15 -11.22 -4.39
CA GLU A 39 -4.22 -11.13 -5.38
C GLU A 39 -3.67 -11.13 -6.81
N GLY A 40 -2.42 -10.68 -6.99
CA GLY A 40 -1.70 -10.73 -8.26
C GLY A 40 -0.19 -10.80 -8.05
N ASP A 41 0.44 -11.80 -8.66
CA ASP A 41 1.90 -12.04 -8.67
C ASP A 41 2.38 -11.91 -10.13
N GLY A 42 3.41 -11.10 -10.36
CA GLY A 42 4.11 -11.01 -11.64
C GLY A 42 5.60 -10.72 -11.43
N ASP A 43 6.40 -10.88 -12.49
CA ASP A 43 7.89 -10.81 -12.41
C ASP A 43 8.43 -9.54 -11.74
N ARG A 44 7.72 -8.41 -11.88
CA ARG A 44 8.13 -7.10 -11.38
C ARG A 44 7.09 -6.42 -10.50
N GLN A 45 5.98 -7.05 -10.20
CA GLN A 45 4.97 -6.47 -9.34
C GLN A 45 4.24 -7.53 -8.55
N VAL A 46 3.80 -7.16 -7.36
CA VAL A 46 2.93 -7.97 -6.54
C VAL A 46 1.90 -7.06 -5.92
N GLU A 47 0.65 -7.48 -5.99
CA GLU A 47 -0.49 -6.83 -5.40
C GLU A 47 -1.20 -7.84 -4.50
N GLY A 48 -1.72 -7.33 -3.41
CA GLY A 48 -2.45 -8.14 -2.46
C GLY A 48 -3.19 -7.26 -1.47
N ALA A 49 -3.77 -7.92 -0.50
CA ALA A 49 -4.46 -7.28 0.59
C ALA A 49 -3.88 -7.75 1.92
N VAL A 50 -3.63 -6.83 2.84
CA VAL A 50 -3.34 -7.19 4.24
C VAL A 50 -4.51 -6.75 5.09
N ARG A 51 -5.09 -7.71 5.81
CA ARG A 51 -6.16 -7.45 6.77
C ARG A 51 -5.55 -6.91 8.07
N GLY A 52 -5.80 -5.63 8.32
CA GLY A 52 -5.51 -4.95 9.58
C GLY A 52 -6.80 -4.67 10.33
N THR A 53 -7.04 -3.41 10.72
CA THR A 53 -8.37 -2.97 11.19
C THR A 53 -9.40 -2.95 10.05
N ARG A 54 -8.96 -2.61 8.83
CA ARG A 54 -9.68 -2.83 7.58
C ARG A 54 -8.83 -3.62 6.58
N LEU A 55 -9.42 -4.01 5.46
CA LEU A 55 -8.67 -4.55 4.34
C LEU A 55 -7.85 -3.43 3.71
N TYR A 56 -6.54 -3.63 3.61
CA TYR A 56 -5.63 -2.68 2.98
C TYR A 56 -5.01 -3.30 1.75
N GLU A 57 -5.42 -2.81 0.58
CA GLU A 57 -4.66 -3.01 -0.66
C GLU A 57 -3.21 -2.58 -0.44
N VAL A 58 -2.31 -3.46 -0.85
CA VAL A 58 -0.87 -3.36 -0.63
C VAL A 58 -0.16 -3.92 -1.85
N GLY A 59 0.96 -3.32 -2.22
CA GLY A 59 1.71 -3.81 -3.36
C GLY A 59 3.14 -3.35 -3.39
N PHE A 60 3.94 -4.09 -4.12
CA PHE A 60 5.27 -3.69 -4.52
C PHE A 60 5.38 -3.70 -6.03
N ARG A 61 5.99 -2.66 -6.60
CA ARG A 61 6.33 -2.59 -8.01
C ARG A 61 7.81 -2.28 -8.16
N LEU A 62 8.50 -3.10 -8.94
CA LEU A 62 9.91 -2.92 -9.26
C LEU A 62 10.06 -1.98 -10.46
N VAL A 63 10.05 -0.69 -10.16
CA VAL A 63 10.32 0.38 -11.13
C VAL A 63 11.76 0.81 -10.98
N GLY A 64 12.56 0.72 -12.04
CA GLY A 64 13.91 1.25 -11.95
C GLY A 64 14.94 0.43 -11.19
N GLY A 65 14.67 -0.85 -10.89
CA GLY A 65 15.47 -1.62 -9.92
C GLY A 65 15.28 -1.13 -8.48
N GLN A 66 14.36 -0.19 -8.25
CA GLN A 66 13.93 0.24 -6.94
C GLN A 66 12.54 -0.32 -6.66
N ILE A 67 12.32 -0.71 -5.41
CA ILE A 67 11.02 -1.18 -4.95
C ILE A 67 10.19 0.05 -4.63
N GLN A 68 9.18 0.30 -5.46
CA GLN A 68 8.08 1.18 -5.10
C GLN A 68 7.06 0.38 -4.31
N SER A 69 6.53 1.00 -3.27
CA SER A 69 5.54 0.39 -2.38
C SER A 69 4.26 1.20 -2.45
N PHE A 70 3.13 0.51 -2.47
CA PHE A 70 1.81 1.08 -2.32
C PHE A 70 1.10 0.41 -1.14
N CYS A 71 0.36 1.19 -0.37
CA CYS A 71 -0.57 0.67 0.62
C CYS A 71 -1.67 1.70 0.89
N SER A 72 -2.94 1.26 0.90
CA SER A 72 -4.09 2.12 1.15
C SER A 72 -4.25 2.53 2.63
N CYS A 73 -3.28 2.21 3.49
CA CYS A 73 -3.34 2.51 4.92
C CYS A 73 -2.93 3.96 5.27
N PRO A 74 -3.50 4.57 6.33
CA PRO A 74 -3.22 5.95 6.71
C PRO A 74 -1.73 6.21 7.03
N HIS A 75 -1.00 5.20 7.50
CA HIS A 75 0.42 5.31 7.78
C HIS A 75 1.24 5.49 6.49
N HIS A 76 0.88 4.75 5.44
CA HIS A 76 1.55 4.84 4.15
C HIS A 76 1.14 6.07 3.34
N GLN A 77 -0.12 6.49 3.42
CA GLN A 77 -0.59 7.76 2.86
C GLN A 77 0.16 8.99 3.41
N ARG A 78 0.75 8.88 4.61
CA ARG A 78 1.63 9.90 5.21
C ARG A 78 3.09 9.80 4.75
N GLY A 79 3.41 8.91 3.81
CA GLY A 79 4.74 8.71 3.22
C GLY A 79 5.64 7.73 3.98
N PHE A 80 5.12 6.95 4.93
CA PHE A 80 5.92 6.02 5.72
C PHE A 80 5.81 4.57 5.24
N PHE A 81 6.86 3.78 5.46
CA PHE A 81 6.82 2.34 5.24
C PHE A 81 6.03 1.68 6.39
N CYS A 82 4.96 0.96 6.07
CA CYS A 82 3.99 0.48 7.06
C CYS A 82 4.14 -1.03 7.33
N LYS A 83 3.54 -1.49 8.44
CA LYS A 83 3.53 -2.90 8.83
C LYS A 83 2.88 -3.83 7.79
N HIS A 84 1.92 -3.34 6.99
CA HIS A 84 1.28 -4.12 5.92
C HIS A 84 2.25 -4.39 4.75
N LEU A 85 3.11 -3.43 4.41
CA LEU A 85 4.17 -3.61 3.41
C LEU A 85 5.20 -4.62 3.90
N VAL A 86 5.57 -4.57 5.18
CA VAL A 86 6.43 -5.58 5.80
C VAL A 86 5.78 -6.96 5.71
N ALA A 87 4.50 -7.09 6.06
CA ALA A 87 3.77 -8.36 6.02
C ALA A 87 3.71 -8.96 4.61
N LEU A 88 3.34 -8.16 3.59
CA LEU A 88 3.34 -8.61 2.19
C LEU A 88 4.74 -9.02 1.74
N GLY A 89 5.76 -8.20 2.05
CA GLY A 89 7.13 -8.46 1.66
C GLY A 89 7.71 -9.73 2.28
N LEU A 90 7.32 -10.04 3.53
CA LEU A 90 7.70 -11.28 4.19
C LEU A 90 6.92 -12.47 3.64
N ALA A 91 5.62 -12.33 3.37
CA ALA A 91 4.81 -13.40 2.76
C ALA A 91 5.37 -13.83 1.39
N LEU A 92 5.88 -12.87 0.61
CA LEU A 92 6.61 -13.13 -0.62
C LEU A 92 7.94 -13.86 -0.43
N LEU A 93 8.63 -13.64 0.68
CA LEU A 93 9.94 -14.22 0.99
C LEU A 93 9.84 -15.62 1.65
N ASP A 94 8.71 -15.96 2.27
CA ASP A 94 8.52 -17.17 3.09
C ASP A 94 7.97 -18.39 2.33
N GLU A 95 7.74 -18.34 1.02
CA GLU A 95 7.34 -19.55 0.27
C GLU A 95 8.49 -20.56 0.13
N PRO A 96 8.32 -21.83 0.57
CA PRO A 96 9.19 -22.92 0.17
C PRO A 96 8.85 -23.41 -1.24
N LEU A 97 9.88 -23.70 -2.02
CA LEU A 97 9.84 -24.54 -3.22
C LEU A 97 9.07 -25.86 -2.97
N GLU A 98 7.94 -26.06 -3.65
CA GLU A 98 7.67 -27.23 -4.52
C GLU A 98 6.31 -27.10 -5.25
N PRO A 99 6.16 -27.63 -6.48
CA PRO A 99 5.09 -27.28 -7.42
C PRO A 99 3.93 -28.31 -7.40
N GLY A 100 2.72 -27.83 -7.08
CA GLY A 100 1.48 -28.56 -7.35
C GLY A 100 0.89 -28.14 -8.70
N VAL A 101 0.97 -29.04 -9.68
CA VAL A 101 0.46 -28.86 -11.05
C VAL A 101 -1.08 -28.85 -11.06
N LEU A 102 -1.69 -27.79 -11.58
CA LEU A 102 -2.99 -27.84 -12.26
C LEU A 102 -2.91 -27.01 -13.54
N SER A 103 -3.08 -27.68 -14.68
CA SER A 103 -3.10 -27.12 -16.03
C SER A 103 -4.48 -26.57 -16.36
N PHE A 104 -4.55 -25.38 -16.97
CA PHE A 104 -5.73 -24.90 -17.66
C PHE A 104 -5.40 -24.76 -19.15
N ASP A 105 -6.20 -25.43 -19.98
CA ASP A 105 -6.12 -25.38 -21.44
C ASP A 105 -6.57 -24.00 -21.93
N ASP A 106 -5.69 -23.34 -22.67
CA ASP A 106 -5.98 -22.20 -23.55
C ASP A 106 -6.96 -22.67 -24.64
N ASP A 107 -8.23 -22.24 -24.59
CA ASP A 107 -9.12 -22.04 -25.75
C ASP A 107 -10.59 -21.82 -25.27
N ALA A 108 -10.99 -20.57 -25.01
CA ALA A 108 -12.38 -20.06 -25.18
C ALA A 108 -12.53 -18.62 -24.65
N PHE A 109 -12.15 -17.62 -25.44
CA PHE A 109 -12.69 -16.27 -25.30
C PHE A 109 -13.38 -15.92 -26.62
N ASP A 110 -14.65 -16.31 -26.74
CA ASP A 110 -15.58 -15.71 -27.70
C ASP A 110 -16.99 -15.77 -27.11
N ASP A 111 -17.68 -14.63 -27.16
CA ASP A 111 -19.09 -14.36 -26.86
C ASP A 111 -19.65 -14.65 -25.45
N VAL A 112 -19.69 -13.61 -24.59
CA VAL A 112 -20.86 -13.38 -23.72
C VAL A 112 -21.18 -11.87 -23.64
N PRO A 113 -22.41 -11.45 -23.99
CA PRO A 113 -22.81 -10.04 -24.01
C PRO A 113 -23.06 -9.49 -22.60
N VAL A 114 -22.72 -8.21 -22.40
CA VAL A 114 -23.08 -7.43 -21.20
C VAL A 114 -24.54 -6.97 -21.30
N PRO A 115 -25.40 -7.24 -20.29
CA PRO A 115 -26.63 -6.51 -20.11
C PRO A 115 -26.65 -5.78 -18.76
N GLY A 116 -26.75 -4.45 -18.81
CA GLY A 116 -27.22 -3.67 -17.67
C GLY A 116 -28.74 -3.80 -17.54
N GLN A 117 -29.24 -4.01 -16.32
CA GLN A 117 -30.51 -3.48 -15.77
C GLN A 117 -30.76 -3.99 -14.31
N PRO A 118 -31.76 -3.44 -13.57
CA PRO A 118 -31.65 -2.98 -12.17
C PRO A 118 -31.86 -4.05 -11.07
N LEU A 119 -31.55 -3.64 -9.83
CA LEU A 119 -31.76 -4.33 -8.55
C LEU A 119 -33.10 -5.09 -8.45
N GLU A 120 -33.05 -6.42 -8.60
CA GLU A 120 -34.07 -7.35 -8.12
C GLU A 120 -33.39 -8.54 -7.45
N THR A 121 -33.39 -8.56 -6.11
CA THR A 121 -32.91 -9.63 -5.20
C THR A 121 -31.44 -10.05 -5.33
N ASP A 122 -30.78 -10.27 -4.18
CA ASP A 122 -29.39 -10.70 -4.11
C ASP A 122 -29.14 -11.99 -4.95
N PRO A 123 -28.30 -11.93 -6.01
CA PRO A 123 -28.04 -13.08 -6.88
C PRO A 123 -27.39 -14.25 -6.13
N VAL A 124 -26.67 -13.98 -5.03
CA VAL A 124 -26.09 -15.02 -4.18
C VAL A 124 -27.21 -15.75 -3.44
N SER A 125 -28.19 -15.03 -2.88
CA SER A 125 -29.35 -15.64 -2.23
C SER A 125 -30.18 -16.52 -3.17
N GLN A 126 -30.35 -16.14 -4.44
CA GLN A 126 -31.03 -16.99 -5.43
C GLN A 126 -30.23 -18.24 -5.75
N MET A 127 -28.92 -18.10 -5.94
CA MET A 127 -28.01 -19.23 -6.17
C MET A 127 -28.07 -20.20 -4.99
N LEU A 128 -27.90 -19.72 -3.76
CA LEU A 128 -27.97 -20.52 -2.54
C LEU A 128 -29.32 -21.22 -2.36
N ALA A 129 -30.43 -20.57 -2.74
CA ALA A 129 -31.76 -21.18 -2.69
C ALA A 129 -31.96 -22.31 -3.72
N THR A 130 -31.12 -22.39 -4.75
CA THR A 130 -31.16 -23.47 -5.76
C THR A 130 -30.21 -24.63 -5.46
N LEU A 131 -29.29 -24.47 -4.51
CA LEU A 131 -28.37 -25.53 -4.11
C LEU A 131 -29.05 -26.54 -3.20
N ASP A 132 -28.75 -27.82 -3.41
CA ASP A 132 -29.13 -28.85 -2.46
C ASP A 132 -28.10 -28.96 -1.31
N GLY A 133 -28.37 -29.86 -0.36
CA GLY A 133 -27.54 -29.99 0.83
C GLY A 133 -26.09 -30.42 0.57
N GLU A 134 -25.82 -31.17 -0.50
CA GLU A 134 -24.45 -31.61 -0.83
C GLU A 134 -23.68 -30.49 -1.55
N ASP A 135 -24.35 -29.74 -2.42
CA ASP A 135 -23.75 -28.59 -3.09
C ASP A 135 -23.44 -27.46 -2.10
N LEU A 136 -24.32 -27.23 -1.12
CA LEU A 136 -24.08 -26.24 -0.07
C LEU A 136 -22.89 -26.61 0.83
N LEU A 137 -22.71 -27.90 1.13
CA LEU A 137 -21.55 -28.40 1.85
C LEU A 137 -20.26 -28.20 1.04
N THR A 138 -20.33 -28.37 -0.27
CA THR A 138 -19.18 -28.13 -1.17
C THR A 138 -18.77 -26.66 -1.16
N VAL A 139 -19.74 -25.74 -1.18
CA VAL A 139 -19.47 -24.30 -1.05
C VAL A 139 -18.89 -23.95 0.32
N LEU A 140 -19.39 -24.55 1.40
CA LEU A 140 -18.87 -24.32 2.75
C LEU A 140 -17.46 -24.91 2.94
N ASP A 141 -17.17 -26.06 2.32
CA ASP A 141 -15.83 -26.65 2.31
C ASP A 141 -14.85 -25.78 1.52
N ALA A 142 -15.27 -25.26 0.35
CA ALA A 142 -14.47 -24.32 -0.41
C ALA A 142 -14.22 -23.01 0.37
N LEU A 143 -15.21 -22.52 1.12
CA LEU A 143 -15.06 -21.37 2.01
C LEU A 143 -14.11 -21.68 3.17
N ARG A 144 -14.16 -22.88 3.74
CA ARG A 144 -13.22 -23.35 4.79
C ARG A 144 -11.78 -23.30 4.30
N ASP A 145 -11.56 -23.75 3.07
CA ASP A 145 -10.22 -23.83 2.50
C ASP A 145 -9.72 -22.45 2.02
N ALA A 146 -10.64 -21.56 1.61
CA ALA A 146 -10.32 -20.21 1.11
C ALA A 146 -10.22 -19.14 2.21
N VAL A 147 -10.87 -19.32 3.36
CA VAL A 147 -10.96 -18.30 4.42
C VAL A 147 -10.42 -18.86 5.75
N PRO A 148 -9.15 -18.56 6.10
CA PRO A 148 -8.57 -18.96 7.38
C PRO A 148 -9.37 -18.40 8.57
N GLY A 149 -9.73 -19.26 9.53
CA GLY A 149 -10.53 -18.89 10.71
C GLY A 149 -12.05 -18.93 10.50
N VAL A 150 -12.52 -19.21 9.27
CA VAL A 150 -13.96 -19.37 9.02
C VAL A 150 -14.55 -20.57 9.75
N GLU A 151 -13.74 -21.54 10.20
CA GLU A 151 -14.21 -22.64 11.05
C GLU A 151 -14.75 -22.16 12.39
N GLU A 152 -14.09 -21.18 13.03
CA GLU A 152 -14.58 -20.58 14.28
C GLU A 152 -15.86 -19.77 14.02
N TYR A 153 -15.90 -19.01 12.92
CA TYR A 153 -17.09 -18.25 12.51
C TYR A 153 -18.26 -19.17 12.13
N LEU A 154 -18.01 -20.26 11.39
CA LEU A 154 -19.00 -21.29 11.05
C LEU A 154 -19.39 -22.11 12.27
N MET A 155 -18.50 -22.37 13.23
CA MET A 155 -18.86 -22.95 14.52
C MET A 155 -19.75 -22.00 15.32
N GLN A 156 -19.51 -20.69 15.30
CA GLN A 156 -20.35 -19.69 15.97
C GLN A 156 -21.72 -19.54 15.29
N LEU A 157 -21.75 -19.42 13.95
CA LEU A 157 -22.98 -19.40 13.14
C LEU A 157 -23.76 -20.71 13.28
N SER A 158 -23.08 -21.86 13.22
CA SER A 158 -23.72 -23.15 13.44
C SER A 158 -24.13 -23.34 14.89
N HIS A 159 -23.46 -22.77 15.90
CA HIS A 159 -23.96 -22.77 17.26
C HIS A 159 -25.24 -21.92 17.38
N ALA A 160 -25.30 -20.73 16.77
CA ALA A 160 -26.50 -19.90 16.73
C ALA A 160 -27.68 -20.57 16.00
N VAL A 161 -27.40 -21.28 14.90
CA VAL A 161 -28.40 -22.00 14.08
C VAL A 161 -28.79 -23.36 14.68
N LEU A 162 -27.84 -24.15 15.19
CA LEU A 162 -28.03 -25.51 15.72
C LEU A 162 -28.46 -25.54 17.19
N THR A 163 -28.07 -24.56 18.02
CA THR A 163 -28.63 -24.48 19.38
C THR A 163 -30.10 -24.13 19.35
N GLY A 164 -30.60 -23.61 18.22
CA GLY A 164 -32.00 -23.30 17.99
C GLY A 164 -32.61 -22.85 19.29
N SER A 165 -32.04 -21.80 19.92
CA SER A 165 -32.57 -21.35 21.19
C SER A 165 -33.98 -20.88 20.86
N GLY A 166 -34.95 -21.76 21.07
CA GLY A 166 -36.38 -21.50 20.92
C GLY A 166 -36.84 -20.41 21.88
N ILE A 167 -35.91 -19.83 22.65
CA ILE A 167 -36.07 -18.60 23.38
C ILE A 167 -35.96 -17.42 22.40
N ALA A 168 -34.89 -17.29 21.61
CA ALA A 168 -34.65 -16.10 20.78
C ALA A 168 -35.69 -15.90 19.67
N ALA A 169 -36.12 -16.94 18.96
CA ALA A 169 -37.16 -16.82 17.92
C ALA A 169 -38.55 -16.46 18.49
N ASP A 170 -38.82 -16.81 19.75
CA ASP A 170 -40.08 -16.55 20.46
C ASP A 170 -40.07 -15.23 21.26
N LEU A 171 -38.92 -14.53 21.33
CA LEU A 171 -38.85 -13.24 22.00
C LEU A 171 -39.65 -12.19 21.22
N THR A 172 -40.46 -11.42 21.94
CA THR A 172 -41.08 -10.23 21.38
C THR A 172 -40.01 -9.17 21.07
N PRO A 173 -40.26 -8.28 20.08
CA PRO A 173 -39.34 -7.17 19.79
C PRO A 173 -38.99 -6.31 21.02
N GLU A 174 -39.92 -6.17 21.96
CA GLU A 174 -39.70 -5.41 23.20
C GLU A 174 -38.76 -6.16 24.16
N GLU A 175 -38.86 -7.48 24.26
CA GLU A 175 -37.96 -8.30 25.08
C GLU A 175 -36.54 -8.28 24.53
N VAL A 176 -36.38 -8.37 23.20
CA VAL A 176 -35.07 -8.22 22.53
C VAL A 176 -34.48 -6.84 22.78
N GLU A 177 -35.27 -5.77 22.59
CA GLU A 177 -34.80 -4.40 22.85
C GLU A 177 -34.36 -4.23 24.31
N ASN A 178 -35.13 -4.78 25.25
CA ASN A 178 -34.85 -4.68 26.69
C ASN A 178 -33.61 -5.47 27.09
N HIS A 179 -33.45 -6.68 26.57
CA HIS A 179 -32.32 -7.56 26.82
C HIS A 179 -31.02 -6.91 26.34
N VAL A 180 -30.96 -6.51 25.07
CA VAL A 180 -29.77 -5.88 24.49
C VAL A 180 -29.47 -4.55 25.16
N ARG A 181 -30.48 -3.75 25.49
CA ARG A 181 -30.29 -2.50 26.24
C ARG A 181 -29.63 -2.74 27.60
N GLN A 182 -30.00 -3.82 28.29
CA GLN A 182 -29.41 -4.19 29.56
C GLN A 182 -27.97 -4.66 29.38
N LEU A 183 -27.69 -5.52 28.40
CA LEU A 183 -26.35 -5.96 28.04
C LEU A 183 -25.41 -4.80 27.74
N ILE A 184 -25.82 -3.87 26.87
CA ILE A 184 -25.05 -2.66 26.56
C ILE A 184 -24.83 -1.84 27.83
N THR A 185 -25.86 -1.72 28.68
CA THR A 185 -25.74 -0.92 29.91
C THR A 185 -24.73 -1.53 30.89
N ASP A 186 -24.70 -2.85 31.01
CA ASP A 186 -23.78 -3.53 31.91
C ASP A 186 -22.35 -3.57 31.34
N ALA A 187 -22.18 -3.82 30.03
CA ALA A 187 -20.88 -3.81 29.37
C ALA A 187 -20.24 -2.42 29.31
N CYS A 188 -21.04 -1.36 29.13
CA CYS A 188 -20.51 0.01 29.09
C CYS A 188 -20.28 0.64 30.48
N ARG A 189 -20.44 -0.10 31.59
CA ARG A 189 -20.11 0.37 32.95
C ARG A 189 -18.61 0.32 33.20
N VAL A 190 -17.89 1.15 32.46
CA VAL A 190 -16.46 1.36 32.63
C VAL A 190 -16.20 2.60 33.48
N GLY A 191 -15.07 2.60 34.18
CA GLY A 191 -14.62 3.70 35.04
C GLY A 191 -14.44 5.02 34.28
N PRO A 192 -14.04 6.10 34.96
CA PRO A 192 -13.87 7.41 34.34
C PRO A 192 -12.77 7.44 33.26
N PHE A 193 -11.81 6.51 33.33
CA PHE A 193 -10.73 6.32 32.37
C PHE A 193 -10.41 4.82 32.28
N VAL A 194 -10.05 4.35 31.08
CA VAL A 194 -9.60 2.98 30.83
C VAL A 194 -8.13 3.04 30.42
N ASP A 195 -7.26 2.50 31.27
CA ASP A 195 -5.84 2.39 30.98
C ASP A 195 -5.54 1.27 29.96
N TYR A 196 -4.34 1.33 29.39
CA TYR A 196 -3.87 0.42 28.35
C TYR A 196 -4.09 -1.08 28.66
N HIS A 197 -3.80 -1.53 29.88
CA HIS A 197 -3.94 -2.96 30.22
C HIS A 197 -5.39 -3.41 30.31
N ARG A 198 -6.30 -2.48 30.62
CA ARG A 198 -7.74 -2.74 30.71
C ARG A 198 -8.48 -2.53 29.39
N ALA A 199 -7.83 -1.92 28.39
CA ALA A 199 -8.44 -1.71 27.08
C ALA A 199 -8.85 -3.03 26.42
N GLY A 200 -8.00 -4.06 26.48
CA GLY A 200 -8.30 -5.40 25.96
C GLY A 200 -9.50 -6.06 26.65
N GLU A 201 -9.56 -6.04 27.99
CA GLU A 201 -10.69 -6.62 28.75
C GLU A 201 -12.03 -5.94 28.41
N VAL A 202 -12.01 -4.60 28.25
CA VAL A 202 -13.18 -3.82 27.86
C VAL A 202 -13.58 -4.11 26.41
N ALA A 203 -12.60 -4.27 25.51
CA ALA A 203 -12.84 -4.66 24.13
C ALA A 203 -13.46 -6.06 24.05
N ASP A 204 -12.93 -7.06 24.75
CA ASP A 204 -13.49 -8.42 24.80
C ASP A 204 -14.95 -8.41 25.29
N GLN A 205 -15.22 -7.65 26.36
CA GLN A 205 -16.56 -7.53 26.92
C GLN A 205 -17.55 -6.89 25.93
N LEU A 206 -17.13 -5.84 25.22
CA LEU A 206 -17.98 -5.17 24.23
C LEU A 206 -18.11 -5.99 22.95
N GLY A 207 -17.07 -6.71 22.56
CA GLY A 207 -17.07 -7.68 21.48
C GLY A 207 -18.12 -8.76 21.71
N GLN A 208 -18.23 -9.30 22.93
CA GLN A 208 -19.30 -10.26 23.26
C GLN A 208 -20.71 -9.67 23.07
N VAL A 209 -20.91 -8.37 23.35
CA VAL A 209 -22.20 -7.70 23.09
C VAL A 209 -22.45 -7.55 21.59
N VAL A 210 -21.43 -7.27 20.79
CA VAL A 210 -21.53 -7.23 19.32
C VAL A 210 -21.99 -8.59 18.79
N HIS A 211 -21.34 -9.68 19.22
CA HIS A 211 -21.69 -11.05 18.80
C HIS A 211 -23.12 -11.44 19.19
N GLU A 212 -23.58 -11.05 20.39
CA GLU A 212 -24.96 -11.32 20.83
C GLU A 212 -25.99 -10.55 19.96
N ILE A 213 -25.69 -9.29 19.63
CA ILE A 213 -26.56 -8.50 18.74
C ILE A 213 -26.58 -9.09 17.33
N GLU A 214 -25.43 -9.55 16.82
CA GLU A 214 -25.33 -10.23 15.52
C GLU A 214 -26.18 -11.51 15.51
N ALA A 215 -26.07 -12.35 16.54
CA ALA A 215 -26.88 -13.57 16.66
C ALA A 215 -28.39 -13.27 16.66
N LEU A 216 -28.82 -12.24 17.40
CA LEU A 216 -30.22 -11.81 17.41
C LEU A 216 -30.67 -11.21 16.06
N ALA A 217 -29.76 -10.53 15.35
CA ALA A 217 -30.04 -10.03 14.00
C ALA A 217 -30.20 -11.20 13.01
N MET A 218 -29.34 -12.21 13.07
CA MET A 218 -29.45 -13.45 12.28
C MET A 218 -30.74 -14.23 12.59
N ALA A 219 -31.23 -14.15 13.83
CA ALA A 219 -32.50 -14.74 14.25
C ALA A 219 -33.75 -13.96 13.77
N GLY A 220 -33.60 -12.87 13.00
CA GLY A 220 -34.73 -12.12 12.42
C GLY A 220 -35.21 -10.93 13.24
N HIS A 221 -34.45 -10.48 14.24
CA HIS A 221 -34.85 -9.36 15.11
C HIS A 221 -34.28 -7.99 14.68
N GLN A 222 -33.84 -7.84 13.43
CA GLN A 222 -33.09 -6.65 12.98
C GLN A 222 -33.84 -5.35 13.28
N LYS A 223 -35.17 -5.31 13.04
CA LYS A 223 -36.00 -4.13 13.29
C LYS A 223 -36.01 -3.69 14.77
N ALA A 224 -35.98 -4.62 15.71
CA ALA A 224 -35.91 -4.33 17.15
C ALA A 224 -34.53 -3.81 17.57
N LEU A 225 -33.49 -4.19 16.82
CA LEU A 225 -32.09 -3.91 17.14
C LEU A 225 -31.57 -2.58 16.58
N ILE A 226 -32.26 -1.92 15.64
CA ILE A 226 -31.83 -0.65 15.02
C ILE A 226 -31.41 0.39 16.07
N LYS A 227 -32.25 0.57 17.10
CA LYS A 227 -31.99 1.57 18.15
C LYS A 227 -30.85 1.16 19.08
N GLN A 228 -30.73 -0.14 19.38
CA GLN A 228 -29.73 -0.63 20.33
C GLN A 228 -28.34 -0.77 19.70
N SER A 229 -28.25 -1.21 18.44
CA SER A 229 -26.99 -1.21 17.67
C SER A 229 -26.41 0.20 17.56
N ARG A 230 -27.22 1.21 17.21
CA ARG A 230 -26.79 2.62 17.25
C ARG A 230 -26.29 3.03 18.64
N ARG A 231 -27.04 2.66 19.68
CA ARG A 231 -26.68 3.00 21.06
C ARG A 231 -25.34 2.38 21.44
N LEU A 232 -25.06 1.16 20.99
CA LEU A 232 -23.77 0.51 21.21
C LEU A 232 -22.64 1.32 20.57
N VAL A 233 -22.77 1.68 19.28
CA VAL A 233 -21.79 2.52 18.56
C VAL A 233 -21.53 3.84 19.29
N ASP A 234 -22.61 4.58 19.62
CA ASP A 234 -22.52 5.86 20.33
C ASP A 234 -21.81 5.71 21.70
N ARG A 235 -22.05 4.59 22.41
CA ARG A 235 -21.45 4.31 23.72
C ARG A 235 -19.98 3.92 23.61
N ILE A 236 -19.61 3.03 22.68
CA ILE A 236 -18.22 2.63 22.44
C ILE A 236 -17.40 3.87 22.06
N SER A 237 -17.92 4.72 21.16
CA SER A 237 -17.27 5.98 20.77
C SER A 237 -16.96 6.88 21.97
N THR A 238 -17.92 7.01 22.90
CA THR A 238 -17.76 7.78 24.14
C THR A 238 -16.72 7.15 25.09
N ILE A 239 -16.62 5.82 25.12
CA ILE A 239 -15.61 5.12 25.91
C ILE A 239 -14.23 5.31 25.28
N LEU A 240 -14.12 5.23 23.96
CA LEU A 240 -12.87 5.38 23.22
C LEU A 240 -12.22 6.75 23.44
N GLU A 241 -13.02 7.82 23.51
CA GLU A 241 -12.54 9.19 23.84
C GLU A 241 -11.76 9.29 25.17
N ARG A 242 -11.92 8.31 26.07
CA ARG A 242 -11.32 8.26 27.41
C ARG A 242 -10.56 6.96 27.67
N THR A 243 -10.11 6.29 26.61
CA THR A 243 -9.37 5.03 26.67
C THR A 243 -8.01 5.19 26.02
N ASP A 244 -6.96 4.66 26.64
CA ASP A 244 -5.66 4.48 25.98
C ASP A 244 -5.70 3.22 25.12
N ASP A 245 -6.19 3.37 23.89
CA ASP A 245 -6.37 2.29 22.91
C ASP A 245 -5.23 2.27 21.87
N SER A 246 -3.99 2.44 22.33
CA SER A 246 -2.82 2.51 21.44
C SER A 246 -2.63 1.26 20.56
N ASP A 247 -3.14 0.11 20.99
CA ASP A 247 -3.16 -1.15 20.22
C ASP A 247 -4.41 -1.34 19.35
N GLY A 248 -5.41 -0.46 19.46
CA GLY A 248 -6.60 -0.44 18.61
C GLY A 248 -7.65 -1.50 18.92
N TYR A 249 -7.63 -2.12 20.10
CA TYR A 249 -8.59 -3.15 20.50
C TYR A 249 -10.02 -2.61 20.49
N LEU A 250 -10.23 -1.47 21.16
CA LEU A 250 -11.56 -0.87 21.26
C LEU A 250 -11.98 -0.20 19.94
N GLY A 251 -11.02 0.32 19.18
CA GLY A 251 -11.20 0.80 17.81
C GLY A 251 -11.72 -0.29 16.88
N GLY A 252 -11.17 -1.50 16.94
CA GLY A 252 -11.66 -2.66 16.16
C GLY A 252 -13.09 -3.02 16.52
N VAL A 253 -13.41 -3.11 17.82
CA VAL A 253 -14.80 -3.39 18.27
C VAL A 253 -15.78 -2.28 17.84
N LEU A 254 -15.34 -1.03 17.79
CA LEU A 254 -16.14 0.08 17.29
C LEU A 254 -16.41 -0.03 15.78
N GLU A 255 -15.43 -0.49 15.00
CA GLU A 255 -15.56 -0.76 13.57
C GLU A 255 -16.56 -1.89 13.32
N ASP A 256 -16.42 -3.03 14.02
CA ASP A 256 -17.36 -4.16 13.95
C ASP A 256 -18.80 -3.75 14.34
N ALA A 257 -18.94 -2.99 15.43
CA ALA A 257 -20.25 -2.49 15.87
C ALA A 257 -20.87 -1.53 14.85
N SER A 258 -20.06 -0.76 14.13
CA SER A 258 -20.51 0.19 13.10
C SER A 258 -20.99 -0.55 11.85
N ALA A 259 -20.23 -1.54 11.38
CA ALA A 259 -20.61 -2.41 10.27
C ALA A 259 -21.90 -3.19 10.59
N LEU A 260 -22.00 -3.76 11.79
CA LEU A 260 -23.20 -4.45 12.25
C LEU A 260 -24.41 -3.51 12.33
N HIS A 261 -24.21 -2.25 12.75
CA HIS A 261 -25.29 -1.26 12.75
C HIS A 261 -25.79 -0.96 11.33
N ALA A 262 -24.90 -0.81 10.35
CA ALA A 262 -25.27 -0.62 8.95
C ALA A 262 -26.08 -1.80 8.41
N PHE A 263 -25.58 -3.03 8.63
CA PHE A 263 -26.28 -4.26 8.28
C PHE A 263 -27.70 -4.33 8.88
N ILE A 264 -27.84 -4.06 10.18
CA ILE A 264 -29.13 -4.05 10.89
C ILE A 264 -30.05 -2.95 10.34
N CYS A 265 -29.53 -1.79 9.97
CA CYS A 265 -30.34 -0.72 9.39
C CYS A 265 -30.89 -1.09 8.01
N VAL A 266 -30.07 -1.73 7.18
CA VAL A 266 -30.47 -2.15 5.84
C VAL A 266 -31.51 -3.27 5.93
N THR A 267 -31.20 -4.34 6.66
CA THR A 267 -32.07 -5.53 6.77
C THR A 267 -33.30 -5.31 7.63
N GLY A 268 -33.22 -4.41 8.62
CA GLY A 268 -34.33 -4.02 9.49
C GLY A 268 -35.21 -2.90 8.93
N GLU A 269 -34.91 -2.41 7.72
CA GLU A 269 -35.61 -1.29 7.06
C GLU A 269 -35.69 -0.03 7.94
N ALA A 270 -34.54 0.43 8.42
CA ALA A 270 -34.44 1.65 9.21
C ALA A 270 -34.93 2.88 8.43
N HIS A 271 -35.52 3.85 9.15
CA HIS A 271 -36.02 5.07 8.52
C HIS A 271 -34.85 5.87 7.88
N PRO A 272 -34.81 6.07 6.56
CA PRO A 272 -33.64 6.59 5.85
C PRO A 272 -33.21 7.98 6.34
N GLY A 273 -34.18 8.86 6.54
CA GLY A 273 -33.94 10.21 7.06
C GLY A 273 -33.31 10.26 8.46
N LYS A 274 -33.50 9.22 9.30
CA LYS A 274 -32.92 9.11 10.65
C LYS A 274 -31.49 8.57 10.62
N VAL A 275 -31.21 7.68 9.67
CA VAL A 275 -29.85 7.22 9.37
C VAL A 275 -29.01 8.40 8.91
N VAL A 276 -29.50 9.17 7.93
CA VAL A 276 -28.82 10.38 7.44
C VAL A 276 -28.56 11.41 8.55
N ASP A 277 -29.53 11.63 9.46
CA ASP A 277 -29.32 12.51 10.63
C ASP A 277 -28.18 12.04 11.53
N TRP A 278 -28.06 10.72 11.73
CA TRP A 278 -27.02 10.15 12.56
C TRP A 278 -25.66 10.18 11.87
N VAL A 279 -25.57 9.77 10.60
CA VAL A 279 -24.31 9.80 9.82
C VAL A 279 -23.75 11.21 9.75
N LEU A 280 -24.57 12.22 9.39
CA LEU A 280 -24.14 13.63 9.38
C LEU A 280 -23.68 14.10 10.76
N LYS A 281 -24.36 13.68 11.83
CA LYS A 281 -23.93 14.02 13.19
C LYS A 281 -22.54 13.44 13.49
N VAL A 282 -22.31 12.16 13.20
CA VAL A 282 -21.02 11.51 13.45
C VAL A 282 -19.91 12.17 12.63
N GLN A 283 -20.11 12.32 11.31
CA GLN A 283 -19.10 12.87 10.41
C GLN A 283 -18.82 14.37 10.64
N LEU A 284 -19.84 15.17 10.95
CA LEU A 284 -19.68 16.62 11.07
C LEU A 284 -19.42 17.08 12.50
N THR A 285 -19.84 16.35 13.53
CA THR A 285 -19.72 16.79 14.93
C THR A 285 -18.99 15.82 15.84
N GLY A 286 -18.71 14.61 15.37
CA GLY A 286 -18.00 13.59 16.14
C GLY A 286 -16.51 13.89 16.30
N PRO A 287 -15.81 13.09 17.12
CA PRO A 287 -14.38 13.24 17.38
C PRO A 287 -13.47 12.81 16.22
N GLY A 288 -14.04 12.33 15.11
CA GLY A 288 -13.33 11.73 13.97
C GLY A 288 -13.42 10.21 13.89
N TRP A 289 -14.09 9.57 14.85
CA TRP A 289 -14.43 8.15 14.88
C TRP A 289 -15.87 7.93 15.37
N PRO A 290 -16.52 6.82 15.00
CA PRO A 290 -16.11 5.87 13.96
C PRO A 290 -16.05 6.54 12.59
N GLU A 291 -15.23 5.99 11.70
CA GLU A 291 -15.37 6.28 10.27
C GLU A 291 -16.65 5.58 9.78
N VAL A 292 -17.66 6.36 9.40
CA VAL A 292 -18.93 5.84 8.92
C VAL A 292 -19.05 6.21 7.45
N SER A 293 -19.22 5.20 6.60
CA SER A 293 -19.50 5.36 5.17
C SER A 293 -21.01 5.50 4.96
N ILE A 294 -21.43 6.46 4.13
CA ILE A 294 -22.84 6.56 3.73
C ILE A 294 -23.21 5.45 2.75
N ALA A 295 -22.23 4.91 2.01
CA ALA A 295 -22.41 3.84 1.05
C ALA A 295 -22.91 2.53 1.71
N ASP A 296 -22.54 2.27 2.97
CA ASP A 296 -22.99 1.09 3.72
C ASP A 296 -24.50 1.09 3.96
N PHE A 297 -25.14 2.26 3.90
CA PHE A 297 -26.58 2.43 4.06
C PHE A 297 -27.31 2.60 2.72
N TRP A 298 -26.59 2.62 1.59
CA TRP A 298 -27.13 2.94 0.27
C TRP A 298 -28.44 2.22 -0.08
N PRO A 299 -28.61 0.90 0.20
CA PRO A 299 -29.83 0.17 -0.18
C PRO A 299 -31.13 0.72 0.41
N ILE A 300 -31.07 1.45 1.53
CA ILE A 300 -32.26 2.06 2.16
C ILE A 300 -32.42 3.55 1.87
N LEU A 301 -31.45 4.20 1.23
CA LEU A 301 -31.50 5.65 1.02
C LEU A 301 -32.36 6.02 -0.19
N ASP A 302 -33.56 6.55 0.07
CA ASP A 302 -34.39 7.19 -0.96
C ASP A 302 -33.81 8.53 -1.44
N ASP A 303 -34.26 9.01 -2.61
CA ASP A 303 -33.80 10.28 -3.21
C ASP A 303 -33.89 11.47 -2.23
N ARG A 304 -34.88 11.45 -1.33
CA ARG A 304 -35.07 12.50 -0.33
C ARG A 304 -33.98 12.45 0.74
N ALA A 305 -33.61 11.26 1.20
CA ALA A 305 -32.54 11.03 2.16
C ALA A 305 -31.17 11.34 1.55
N GLN A 306 -30.90 10.87 0.33
CA GLN A 306 -29.69 11.21 -0.43
C GLN A 306 -29.54 12.72 -0.60
N GLY A 307 -30.60 13.40 -1.06
CA GLY A 307 -30.60 14.86 -1.20
C GLY A 307 -30.46 15.60 0.13
N LYS A 308 -30.96 15.04 1.25
CA LYS A 308 -30.76 15.59 2.59
C LYS A 308 -29.29 15.46 3.02
N TYR A 309 -28.67 14.32 2.75
CA TYR A 309 -27.27 14.07 3.08
C TYR A 309 -26.35 15.02 2.30
N ARG A 310 -26.51 15.09 0.96
CA ARG A 310 -25.77 16.01 0.08
C ARG A 310 -25.86 17.46 0.55
N ARG A 311 -27.08 17.99 0.77
CA ARG A 311 -27.26 19.37 1.27
C ARG A 311 -26.61 19.60 2.64
N GLY A 312 -26.57 18.57 3.49
CA GLY A 312 -25.90 18.62 4.78
C GLY A 312 -24.39 18.82 4.64
N LEU A 313 -23.76 18.09 3.73
CA LEU A 313 -22.32 18.22 3.42
C LEU A 313 -22.01 19.55 2.72
N GLU A 314 -22.76 19.93 1.69
CA GLU A 314 -22.59 21.19 0.97
C GLU A 314 -22.73 22.40 1.91
N SER A 315 -23.76 22.41 2.76
CA SER A 315 -23.93 23.47 3.77
C SER A 315 -22.80 23.52 4.80
N ALA A 316 -22.15 22.39 5.09
CA ALA A 316 -21.01 22.34 5.99
C ALA A 316 -19.72 22.85 5.32
N LEU A 317 -19.58 22.69 4.00
CA LEU A 317 -18.50 23.31 3.21
C LEU A 317 -18.67 24.83 3.12
N ASP A 318 -19.91 25.30 2.94
CA ASP A 318 -20.25 26.71 2.77
C ASP A 318 -20.18 27.54 4.06
N ASN A 319 -20.14 26.92 5.25
CA ASN A 319 -20.07 27.63 6.52
C ASN A 319 -18.61 27.79 7.00
N PRO A 320 -18.00 28.98 6.92
CA PRO A 320 -16.61 29.20 7.24
C PRO A 320 -16.35 29.53 8.73
N GLU A 321 -17.35 29.43 9.62
CA GLU A 321 -17.15 29.64 11.06
C GLU A 321 -16.36 28.49 11.70
N GLY A 322 -15.04 28.56 11.57
CA GLY A 322 -14.08 27.64 12.15
C GLY A 322 -12.65 28.06 11.80
N ASP A 323 -12.14 29.05 12.52
CA ASP A 323 -10.75 29.51 12.40
C ASP A 323 -9.79 28.35 12.77
N ARG A 324 -9.09 27.83 11.76
CA ARG A 324 -8.17 26.66 11.72
C ARG A 324 -8.84 25.28 11.55
N HIS A 325 -8.76 24.73 10.32
CA HIS A 325 -8.00 23.51 9.96
C HIS A 325 -8.49 22.98 8.58
N ASP A 326 -7.63 22.99 7.57
CA ASP A 326 -7.86 22.35 6.26
C ASP A 326 -8.36 20.90 6.38
N SER A 327 -7.99 20.22 7.47
CA SER A 327 -8.38 18.84 7.80
C SER A 327 -9.90 18.61 7.86
N ARG A 328 -10.70 19.56 8.36
CA ARG A 328 -12.17 19.38 8.45
C ARG A 328 -12.84 19.54 7.08
N ARG A 329 -12.41 20.53 6.29
CA ARG A 329 -12.86 20.69 4.90
C ARG A 329 -12.48 19.50 4.04
N TRP A 330 -11.28 18.96 4.24
CA TRP A 330 -10.81 17.74 3.58
C TRP A 330 -11.71 16.54 3.93
N SER A 331 -12.03 16.33 5.22
CA SER A 331 -12.92 15.24 5.64
C SER A 331 -14.33 15.36 5.06
N ILE A 332 -14.91 16.56 5.03
CA ILE A 332 -16.25 16.78 4.46
C ILE A 332 -16.23 16.53 2.95
N SER A 333 -15.18 17.01 2.26
CA SER A 333 -15.03 16.79 0.82
C SER A 333 -14.85 15.31 0.48
N ARG A 334 -14.11 14.55 1.31
CA ARG A 334 -14.01 13.09 1.19
C ARG A 334 -15.38 12.41 1.24
N HIS A 335 -16.22 12.78 2.21
CA HIS A 335 -17.57 12.22 2.31
C HIS A 335 -18.48 12.62 1.14
N LEU A 336 -18.27 13.82 0.56
CA LEU A 336 -19.02 14.25 -0.62
C LEU A 336 -18.60 13.47 -1.88
N VAL A 337 -17.31 13.15 -2.02
CA VAL A 337 -16.78 12.28 -3.08
C VAL A 337 -17.31 10.86 -2.91
N GLU A 338 -17.23 10.28 -1.71
CA GLU A 338 -17.79 8.95 -1.41
C GLU A 338 -19.30 8.87 -1.74
N PHE A 339 -20.06 9.90 -1.40
CA PHE A 339 -21.46 10.01 -1.78
C PHE A 339 -21.65 10.08 -3.29
N ALA A 340 -20.83 10.87 -3.99
CA ALA A 340 -20.89 10.98 -5.45
C ALA A 340 -20.61 9.63 -6.11
N ASP A 341 -19.69 8.84 -5.57
CA ASP A 341 -19.34 7.51 -6.08
C ASP A 341 -20.47 6.52 -5.91
N ALA A 342 -21.06 6.47 -4.71
CA ALA A 342 -22.22 5.64 -4.43
C ALA A 342 -23.42 6.04 -5.31
N ALA A 343 -23.55 7.33 -5.64
CA ALA A 343 -24.56 7.86 -6.55
C ALA A 343 -24.26 7.63 -8.05
N GLY A 344 -23.01 7.29 -8.41
CA GLY A 344 -22.53 7.32 -9.79
C GLY A 344 -22.45 8.73 -10.40
N ASP A 345 -22.41 9.78 -9.58
CA ASP A 345 -22.30 11.18 -9.99
C ASP A 345 -20.83 11.59 -10.16
N VAL A 346 -20.23 11.14 -11.27
CA VAL A 346 -18.82 11.41 -11.60
C VAL A 346 -18.53 12.91 -11.66
N ASP A 347 -19.48 13.72 -12.16
CA ASP A 347 -19.32 15.17 -12.26
C ASP A 347 -19.18 15.83 -10.89
N LEU A 348 -20.00 15.41 -9.91
CA LEU A 348 -19.90 15.88 -8.54
C LEU A 348 -18.58 15.47 -7.87
N ALA A 349 -18.14 14.21 -8.09
CA ALA A 349 -16.87 13.73 -7.55
C ALA A 349 -15.70 14.55 -8.09
N VAL A 350 -15.60 14.68 -9.41
CA VAL A 350 -14.55 15.44 -10.11
C VAL A 350 -14.56 16.90 -9.69
N THR A 351 -15.71 17.55 -9.70
CA THR A 351 -15.83 18.96 -9.29
C THR A 351 -15.35 19.15 -7.84
N THR A 352 -15.74 18.26 -6.91
CA THR A 352 -15.31 18.33 -5.51
C THR A 352 -13.80 18.15 -5.36
N LEU A 353 -13.23 17.21 -6.10
CA LEU A 353 -11.80 16.92 -6.11
C LEU A 353 -10.98 18.07 -6.71
N GLU A 354 -11.46 18.72 -7.76
CA GLU A 354 -10.84 19.92 -8.33
C GLU A 354 -10.85 21.10 -7.35
N HIS A 355 -11.97 21.36 -6.69
CA HIS A 355 -12.09 22.44 -5.70
C HIS A 355 -11.16 22.25 -4.49
N THR A 356 -10.87 21.00 -4.14
CA THR A 356 -9.93 20.65 -3.06
C THR A 356 -8.48 20.53 -3.52
N GLY A 357 -8.21 20.69 -4.82
CA GLY A 357 -6.88 20.57 -5.42
C GLY A 357 -6.40 19.12 -5.60
N ASN A 358 -7.26 18.12 -5.41
CA ASN A 358 -6.92 16.71 -5.63
C ASN A 358 -7.17 16.29 -7.09
N LEU A 359 -6.46 16.94 -8.02
CA LEU A 359 -6.61 16.74 -9.46
C LEU A 359 -6.24 15.32 -9.91
N LYS A 360 -5.38 14.62 -9.15
CA LYS A 360 -5.02 13.21 -9.40
C LYS A 360 -6.24 12.31 -9.30
N GLU A 361 -6.94 12.38 -8.17
CA GLU A 361 -8.12 11.54 -7.95
C GLU A 361 -9.22 11.91 -8.95
N ALA A 362 -9.39 13.20 -9.26
CA ALA A 362 -10.33 13.66 -10.28
C ALA A 362 -10.04 13.01 -11.65
N PHE A 363 -8.76 12.95 -12.03
CA PHE A 363 -8.33 12.28 -13.25
C PHE A 363 -8.69 10.78 -13.26
N HIS A 364 -8.38 10.05 -12.20
CA HIS A 364 -8.69 8.60 -12.13
C HIS A 364 -10.19 8.33 -12.27
N ARG A 365 -11.04 9.15 -11.64
CA ARG A 365 -12.50 8.99 -11.78
C ARG A 365 -13.02 9.27 -13.18
N LEU A 366 -12.40 10.20 -13.90
CA LEU A 366 -12.73 10.43 -15.30
C LEU A 366 -12.33 9.23 -16.17
N VAL A 367 -11.19 8.60 -15.90
CA VAL A 367 -10.73 7.39 -16.62
C VAL A 367 -11.63 6.19 -16.32
N GLU A 368 -11.92 5.91 -15.05
CA GLU A 368 -12.82 4.82 -14.62
C GLU A 368 -14.22 4.98 -15.23
N ALA A 369 -14.69 6.22 -15.36
CA ALA A 369 -15.96 6.55 -16.02
C ALA A 369 -15.88 6.60 -17.56
N ASN A 370 -14.73 6.27 -18.16
CA ASN A 370 -14.46 6.34 -19.60
C ASN A 370 -14.71 7.72 -20.23
N ARG A 371 -14.49 8.80 -19.46
CA ARG A 371 -14.61 10.21 -19.88
C ARG A 371 -13.26 10.76 -20.34
N MET A 372 -12.66 10.11 -21.33
CA MET A 372 -11.27 10.34 -21.73
C MET A 372 -10.98 11.78 -22.20
N GLU A 373 -11.92 12.45 -22.85
CA GLU A 373 -11.74 13.85 -23.30
C GLU A 373 -11.56 14.81 -22.11
N GLN A 374 -12.39 14.68 -21.07
CA GLN A 374 -12.26 15.49 -19.84
C GLN A 374 -11.00 15.12 -19.05
N ALA A 375 -10.65 13.84 -19.01
CA ALA A 375 -9.42 13.38 -18.38
C ALA A 375 -8.19 14.01 -19.07
N GLN A 376 -8.21 14.10 -20.41
CA GLN A 376 -7.17 14.74 -21.20
C GLN A 376 -7.07 16.24 -20.93
N ASP A 377 -8.19 16.97 -20.92
CA ASP A 377 -8.22 18.41 -20.60
C ASP A 377 -7.64 18.68 -19.20
N LEU A 378 -8.07 17.89 -18.20
CA LEU A 378 -7.58 18.00 -16.83
C LEU A 378 -6.08 17.68 -16.75
N PHE A 379 -5.63 16.68 -17.50
CA PHE A 379 -4.22 16.33 -17.59
C PHE A 379 -3.37 17.44 -18.22
N GLU A 380 -3.86 18.09 -19.28
CA GLU A 380 -3.20 19.25 -19.89
C GLU A 380 -3.13 20.44 -18.94
N GLN A 381 -4.18 20.67 -18.14
CA GLN A 381 -4.17 21.66 -17.07
C GLN A 381 -3.13 21.33 -15.98
N MET A 382 -2.97 20.05 -15.62
CA MET A 382 -1.93 19.61 -14.68
C MET A 382 -0.52 19.84 -15.23
N LEU A 383 -0.30 19.60 -16.53
CA LEU A 383 0.98 19.84 -17.22
C LEU A 383 1.29 21.33 -17.41
N GLY A 384 0.28 22.17 -17.68
CA GLY A 384 0.46 23.62 -17.84
C GLY A 384 0.84 24.34 -16.54
N ASN A 385 0.36 23.84 -15.39
CA ASN A 385 0.60 24.41 -14.06
C ASN A 385 1.83 23.82 -13.34
N TRP A 386 2.66 23.06 -14.04
CA TRP A 386 3.79 22.29 -13.48
C TRP A 386 4.87 23.14 -12.78
N GLN A 387 4.83 24.47 -12.94
CA GLN A 387 5.71 25.42 -12.23
C GLN A 387 5.16 25.90 -10.86
N GLY A 388 3.98 25.46 -10.42
CA GLY A 388 3.19 26.23 -9.45
C GLY A 388 3.14 25.79 -7.98
N LEU A 389 2.91 24.51 -7.64
CA LEU A 389 2.52 24.16 -6.26
C LEU A 389 3.30 22.94 -5.71
N PRO A 390 3.87 23.02 -4.48
CA PRO A 390 4.42 21.88 -3.77
C PRO A 390 3.29 21.11 -3.07
N GLY A 391 3.14 19.81 -3.37
CA GLY A 391 2.18 18.90 -2.71
C GLY A 391 1.17 18.22 -3.63
N HIS A 392 1.02 18.69 -4.88
CA HIS A 392 0.04 18.19 -5.86
C HIS A 392 0.66 17.83 -7.21
N ARG A 393 1.97 17.53 -7.25
CA ARG A 393 2.62 17.12 -8.51
C ARG A 393 2.52 15.61 -8.66
N LEU A 394 1.87 15.16 -9.73
CA LEU A 394 2.03 13.81 -10.23
C LEU A 394 3.53 13.52 -10.42
N ALA A 395 3.98 12.36 -9.96
CA ALA A 395 5.31 11.87 -10.26
C ALA A 395 5.45 11.65 -11.78
N ALA A 396 6.67 11.76 -12.30
CA ALA A 396 6.91 11.58 -13.73
C ALA A 396 6.48 10.17 -14.23
N GLY A 397 6.55 9.15 -13.37
CA GLY A 397 6.02 7.82 -13.67
C GLY A 397 4.50 7.80 -13.81
N GLU A 398 3.77 8.43 -12.90
CA GLU A 398 2.30 8.49 -12.96
C GLU A 398 1.82 9.22 -14.21
N ILE A 399 2.52 10.28 -14.63
CA ILE A 399 2.23 11.00 -15.89
C ILE A 399 2.47 10.08 -17.09
N MET A 400 3.51 9.25 -17.04
CA MET A 400 3.86 8.31 -18.10
C MET A 400 2.80 7.20 -18.21
N ASP A 401 2.42 6.60 -17.09
CA ASP A 401 1.37 5.57 -17.03
C ASP A 401 0.07 6.08 -17.66
N ILE A 402 -0.35 7.29 -17.27
CA ILE A 402 -1.54 7.97 -17.83
C ILE A 402 -1.44 8.15 -19.35
N LEU A 403 -0.29 8.62 -19.85
CA LEU A 403 -0.10 8.83 -21.29
C LEU A 403 -0.12 7.53 -22.09
N VAL A 404 0.42 6.45 -21.51
CA VAL A 404 0.39 5.12 -22.12
C VAL A 404 -1.03 4.53 -22.11
N GLU A 405 -1.72 4.57 -20.97
CA GLU A 405 -3.10 4.08 -20.82
C GLU A 405 -4.09 4.82 -21.74
N THR A 406 -3.86 6.11 -21.98
CA THR A 406 -4.69 6.94 -22.87
C THR A 406 -4.29 6.84 -24.35
N ASN A 407 -3.40 5.91 -24.71
CA ASN A 407 -2.90 5.68 -26.08
C ASN A 407 -2.24 6.93 -26.71
N ARG A 408 -1.63 7.78 -25.89
CA ARG A 408 -0.86 8.98 -26.29
C ARG A 408 0.64 8.71 -26.25
N ALA A 409 1.04 7.61 -26.89
CA ALA A 409 2.38 7.06 -26.74
C ALA A 409 3.48 8.03 -27.25
N ASP A 410 3.24 8.76 -28.35
CA ASP A 410 4.15 9.79 -28.87
C ASP A 410 4.44 10.90 -27.83
N GLU A 411 3.42 11.33 -27.10
CA GLU A 411 3.53 12.35 -26.06
C GLU A 411 4.22 11.82 -24.80
N ALA A 412 4.03 10.53 -24.48
CA ALA A 412 4.78 9.85 -23.43
C ALA A 412 6.28 9.89 -23.72
N VAL A 413 6.68 9.62 -24.96
CA VAL A 413 8.07 9.68 -25.41
C VAL A 413 8.61 11.10 -25.32
N GLU A 414 7.88 12.12 -25.80
CA GLU A 414 8.30 13.52 -25.69
C GLU A 414 8.46 13.98 -24.23
N PHE A 415 7.51 13.60 -23.37
CA PHE A 415 7.54 13.89 -21.95
C PHE A 415 8.76 13.25 -21.27
N ALA A 416 8.96 11.94 -21.47
CA ALA A 416 10.07 11.20 -20.87
C ALA A 416 11.44 11.72 -21.36
N ARG A 417 11.53 12.08 -22.65
CA ARG A 417 12.73 12.71 -23.23
C ARG A 417 13.03 14.05 -22.57
N ARG A 418 12.02 14.89 -22.36
CA ARG A 418 12.16 16.17 -21.67
C ARG A 418 12.61 15.99 -20.22
N GLU A 419 12.03 15.03 -19.50
CA GLU A 419 12.39 14.77 -18.10
C GLU A 419 13.80 14.21 -17.95
N LEU A 420 14.23 13.31 -18.84
CA LEU A 420 15.62 12.85 -18.88
C LEU A 420 16.60 13.98 -19.19
N GLY A 421 16.23 14.87 -20.11
CA GLY A 421 17.01 16.07 -20.42
C GLY A 421 17.12 17.05 -19.25
N ARG A 422 16.07 17.18 -18.43
CA ARG A 422 16.03 18.04 -17.24
C ARG A 422 16.79 17.45 -16.06
N HIS A 423 16.63 16.15 -15.83
CA HIS A 423 17.24 15.43 -14.72
C HIS A 423 17.71 14.04 -15.18
N GLN A 424 19.02 13.93 -15.36
CA GLN A 424 19.64 12.68 -15.81
C GLN A 424 19.76 11.71 -14.62
N SER A 425 18.96 10.65 -14.64
CA SER A 425 18.94 9.58 -13.64
C SER A 425 18.52 8.26 -14.26
N LEU A 426 18.81 7.14 -13.58
CA LEU A 426 18.31 5.81 -13.99
C LEU A 426 16.78 5.77 -14.12
N GLY A 427 16.06 6.42 -13.19
CA GLY A 427 14.60 6.50 -13.22
C GLY A 427 14.07 7.15 -14.49
N ASN A 428 14.58 8.33 -14.86
CA ASN A 428 14.12 9.02 -16.07
C ASN A 428 14.61 8.35 -17.36
N TYR A 429 15.74 7.64 -17.31
CA TYR A 429 16.20 6.81 -18.41
C TYR A 429 15.21 5.68 -18.68
N LEU A 430 14.74 5.00 -17.63
CA LEU A 430 13.78 3.90 -17.77
C LEU A 430 12.40 4.35 -18.20
N LEU A 431 11.93 5.53 -17.74
CA LEU A 431 10.70 6.13 -18.25
C LEU A 431 10.73 6.32 -19.77
N LEU A 432 11.87 6.73 -20.34
CA LEU A 432 12.00 6.89 -21.79
C LEU A 432 12.06 5.54 -22.54
N VAL A 433 12.72 4.54 -21.95
CA VAL A 433 12.76 3.19 -22.51
C VAL A 433 11.35 2.57 -22.53
N GLU A 434 10.60 2.72 -21.45
CA GLU A 434 9.23 2.22 -21.30
C GLU A 434 8.25 2.92 -22.24
N ALA A 435 8.30 4.26 -22.32
CA ALA A 435 7.50 5.01 -23.29
C ALA A 435 7.82 4.59 -24.74
N GLY A 436 9.10 4.33 -25.05
CA GLY A 436 9.50 3.78 -26.35
C GLY A 436 8.88 2.41 -26.62
N GLN A 437 8.93 1.50 -25.64
CA GLN A 437 8.34 0.16 -25.76
C GLN A 437 6.83 0.22 -26.01
N ALA A 438 6.11 1.13 -25.35
CA ALA A 438 4.69 1.36 -25.57
C ALA A 438 4.36 1.82 -27.01
N CYS A 439 5.27 2.55 -27.66
CA CYS A 439 5.14 2.96 -29.07
C CYS A 439 5.63 1.89 -30.07
N GLY A 440 6.22 0.79 -29.59
CA GLY A 440 6.92 -0.19 -30.44
C GLY A 440 8.35 0.23 -30.86
N ASP A 441 8.88 1.31 -30.29
CA ASP A 441 10.21 1.84 -30.55
C ASP A 441 11.25 1.37 -29.52
N LYS A 442 12.49 1.18 -29.96
CA LYS A 442 13.61 0.82 -29.08
C LYS A 442 14.48 2.04 -28.80
N LEU A 443 14.07 2.83 -27.79
CA LEU A 443 14.73 4.10 -27.44
C LEU A 443 15.93 3.95 -26.49
N GLN A 444 16.33 2.72 -26.15
CA GLN A 444 17.43 2.44 -25.21
C GLN A 444 18.75 3.15 -25.57
N SER A 445 19.19 3.04 -26.83
CA SER A 445 20.44 3.67 -27.27
C SER A 445 20.35 5.19 -27.32
N GLU A 446 19.18 5.74 -27.65
CA GLU A 446 18.92 7.18 -27.61
C GLU A 446 18.98 7.70 -26.17
N ALA A 447 18.22 7.07 -25.26
CA ALA A 447 18.15 7.42 -23.86
C ALA A 447 19.54 7.38 -23.20
N ARG A 448 20.32 6.33 -23.48
CA ARG A 448 21.71 6.21 -23.01
C ARG A 448 22.58 7.36 -23.56
N ALA A 449 22.45 7.70 -24.84
CA ALA A 449 23.22 8.77 -25.47
C ALA A 449 22.88 10.18 -24.93
N MET A 450 21.68 10.36 -24.35
CA MET A 450 21.29 11.62 -23.70
C MET A 450 21.98 11.85 -22.35
N ILE A 451 22.51 10.79 -21.72
CA ILE A 451 23.10 10.88 -20.39
C ILE A 451 24.58 11.27 -20.50
N THR A 452 24.91 12.44 -19.97
CA THR A 452 26.28 12.97 -19.89
C THR A 452 26.81 12.99 -18.45
N ASN A 453 25.94 12.89 -17.46
CA ASN A 453 26.29 12.77 -16.06
C ASN A 453 26.91 11.38 -15.79
N VAL A 454 28.15 11.39 -15.32
CA VAL A 454 28.95 10.17 -15.10
C VAL A 454 28.32 9.22 -14.09
N PHE A 455 27.67 9.71 -13.03
CA PHE A 455 27.05 8.86 -12.02
C PHE A 455 25.75 8.23 -12.55
N ALA A 456 24.91 9.01 -13.21
CA ALA A 456 23.70 8.49 -13.84
C ALA A 456 24.02 7.47 -14.94
N LEU A 457 25.07 7.71 -15.73
CA LEU A 457 25.51 6.77 -16.75
C LEU A 457 26.04 5.47 -16.12
N GLN A 458 26.77 5.53 -15.01
CA GLN A 458 27.20 4.32 -14.29
C GLN A 458 26.01 3.50 -13.78
N GLU A 459 24.99 4.14 -13.22
CA GLU A 459 23.76 3.44 -12.79
C GLU A 459 23.03 2.77 -13.97
N VAL A 460 22.96 3.46 -15.10
CA VAL A 460 22.37 2.90 -16.33
C VAL A 460 23.18 1.72 -16.87
N LEU A 461 24.50 1.83 -16.95
CA LEU A 461 25.36 0.73 -17.42
C LEU A 461 25.36 -0.48 -16.46
N LEU A 462 25.22 -0.23 -15.15
CA LEU A 462 25.01 -1.30 -14.17
C LEU A 462 23.66 -2.00 -14.38
N HIS A 463 22.59 -1.23 -14.64
CA HIS A 463 21.26 -1.78 -14.91
C HIS A 463 21.23 -2.59 -16.21
N GLU A 464 21.93 -2.13 -17.24
CA GLU A 464 22.05 -2.83 -18.52
C GLU A 464 23.08 -3.99 -18.50
N GLU A 465 23.77 -4.21 -17.37
CA GLU A 465 24.84 -5.21 -17.20
C GLU A 465 25.98 -5.09 -18.24
N ASP A 466 26.16 -3.90 -18.82
CA ASP A 466 27.14 -3.63 -19.87
C ASP A 466 28.53 -3.41 -19.25
N THR A 467 29.18 -4.54 -18.94
CA THR A 467 30.44 -4.60 -18.19
C THR A 467 31.61 -3.98 -18.98
N ASP A 468 31.57 -4.04 -20.31
CA ASP A 468 32.61 -3.46 -21.16
C ASP A 468 32.46 -1.93 -21.25
N ALA A 469 31.28 -1.41 -21.53
CA ALA A 469 31.06 0.04 -21.54
C ALA A 469 31.28 0.66 -20.15
N LEU A 470 30.87 -0.04 -19.08
CA LEU A 470 31.12 0.42 -17.71
C LEU A 470 32.62 0.45 -17.41
N TRP A 471 33.38 -0.54 -17.86
CA TRP A 471 34.84 -0.55 -17.71
C TRP A 471 35.47 0.62 -18.46
N GLU A 472 35.12 0.83 -19.73
CA GLU A 472 35.63 1.96 -20.53
C GLU A 472 35.33 3.31 -19.86
N LEU A 473 34.15 3.45 -19.25
CA LEU A 473 33.74 4.68 -18.56
C LEU A 473 34.60 4.96 -17.33
N ILE A 474 34.92 3.94 -16.52
CA ILE A 474 35.55 4.11 -15.19
C ILE A 474 37.06 3.87 -15.17
N ALA A 475 37.63 3.13 -16.14
CA ALA A 475 39.01 2.63 -16.10
C ALA A 475 40.06 3.73 -15.88
N THR A 476 39.79 4.94 -16.34
CA THR A 476 40.69 6.10 -16.23
C THR A 476 40.20 7.16 -15.24
N ARG A 477 39.04 6.95 -14.59
CA ARG A 477 38.41 7.95 -13.71
C ARG A 477 39.02 7.94 -12.31
N GLU A 478 39.00 9.10 -11.67
CA GLU A 478 39.42 9.26 -10.28
C GLU A 478 38.51 8.50 -9.32
N ALA A 479 39.06 8.09 -8.16
CA ALA A 479 38.34 7.29 -7.16
C ALA A 479 37.04 7.92 -6.66
N MET A 480 36.95 9.25 -6.60
CA MET A 480 35.72 9.94 -6.17
C MET A 480 34.56 9.81 -7.17
N LEU A 481 34.85 9.43 -8.41
CA LEU A 481 33.87 9.20 -9.46
C LEU A 481 33.54 7.71 -9.61
N VAL A 482 34.04 6.83 -8.75
CA VAL A 482 33.77 5.39 -8.79
C VAL A 482 33.11 4.96 -7.46
N PRO A 483 31.78 4.86 -7.42
CA PRO A 483 31.02 4.41 -6.27
C PRO A 483 31.35 2.97 -5.86
N ASP A 484 31.09 2.63 -4.60
CA ASP A 484 31.36 1.29 -4.06
C ASP A 484 30.50 0.20 -4.71
N SER A 485 29.29 0.56 -5.16
CA SER A 485 28.40 -0.34 -5.92
C SER A 485 29.06 -0.84 -7.20
N VAL A 486 29.73 0.04 -7.95
CA VAL A 486 30.47 -0.31 -9.17
C VAL A 486 31.65 -1.24 -8.84
N ILE A 487 32.41 -0.95 -7.79
CA ILE A 487 33.54 -1.80 -7.37
C ILE A 487 33.03 -3.21 -7.02
N THR A 488 31.95 -3.29 -6.25
CA THR A 488 31.34 -4.55 -5.82
C THR A 488 30.77 -5.33 -7.01
N TYR A 489 30.21 -4.65 -8.02
CA TYR A 489 29.79 -5.27 -9.27
C TYR A 489 30.97 -5.93 -10.00
N PHE A 490 32.10 -5.23 -10.15
CA PHE A 490 33.29 -5.80 -10.80
C PHE A 490 33.88 -6.97 -9.99
N GLU A 491 33.92 -6.89 -8.66
CA GLU A 491 34.40 -8.00 -7.82
C GLU A 491 33.62 -9.31 -8.06
N ARG A 492 32.31 -9.20 -8.34
CA ARG A 492 31.44 -10.34 -8.62
C ARG A 492 31.54 -10.82 -10.06
N ASN A 493 31.52 -9.90 -11.02
CA ASN A 493 31.32 -10.21 -12.44
C ASN A 493 32.61 -10.25 -13.27
N ALA A 494 33.67 -9.56 -12.85
CA ALA A 494 34.94 -9.48 -13.57
C ALA A 494 36.12 -9.28 -12.60
N PRO A 495 36.53 -10.32 -11.84
CA PRO A 495 37.48 -10.21 -10.73
C PRO A 495 38.86 -9.72 -11.16
N ASP A 496 39.33 -10.05 -12.37
CA ASP A 496 40.61 -9.54 -12.89
C ASP A 496 40.59 -8.02 -13.08
N ARG A 497 39.51 -7.49 -13.67
CA ARG A 497 39.28 -6.04 -13.81
C ARG A 497 39.09 -5.36 -12.46
N ALA A 498 38.39 -6.03 -11.53
CA ALA A 498 38.20 -5.52 -10.17
C ALA A 498 39.53 -5.39 -9.42
N LEU A 499 40.42 -6.37 -9.56
CA LEU A 499 41.75 -6.32 -8.95
C LEU A 499 42.55 -5.12 -9.47
N GLU A 500 42.59 -4.94 -10.79
CA GLU A 500 43.25 -3.78 -11.42
C GLU A 500 42.67 -2.46 -10.90
N LEU A 501 41.35 -2.35 -10.86
CA LEU A 501 40.63 -1.17 -10.37
C LEU A 501 40.95 -0.88 -8.90
N LEU A 502 40.87 -1.87 -8.01
CA LEU A 502 41.13 -1.72 -6.59
C LEU A 502 42.57 -1.27 -6.31
N ILE A 503 43.56 -1.84 -7.02
CA ILE A 503 44.97 -1.47 -6.89
C ILE A 503 45.18 -0.02 -7.35
N ARG A 504 44.62 0.35 -8.51
CA ARG A 504 44.72 1.71 -9.07
C ARG A 504 44.08 2.74 -8.15
N LEU A 505 42.81 2.55 -7.78
CA LEU A 505 42.07 3.47 -6.91
C LEU A 505 42.74 3.59 -5.54
N GLY A 506 43.21 2.47 -4.97
CA GLY A 506 43.95 2.46 -3.72
C GLY A 506 45.23 3.29 -3.79
N ARG A 507 45.98 3.18 -4.90
CA ARG A 507 47.19 3.98 -5.15
C ARG A 507 46.85 5.46 -5.26
N ASP A 508 45.87 5.84 -6.07
CA ASP A 508 45.46 7.23 -6.28
C ASP A 508 45.05 7.89 -4.96
N VAL A 509 44.21 7.20 -4.17
CA VAL A 509 43.76 7.69 -2.86
C VAL A 509 44.92 7.81 -1.86
N ALA A 510 45.84 6.84 -1.83
CA ALA A 510 47.00 6.86 -0.92
C ALA A 510 47.99 7.99 -1.27
N SER A 511 48.21 8.25 -2.55
CA SER A 511 49.11 9.29 -3.06
C SER A 511 48.53 10.70 -2.99
N GLY A 512 47.20 10.82 -2.83
CA GLY A 512 46.50 12.09 -2.66
C GLY A 512 46.80 12.87 -1.37
N PRO A 513 45.93 13.82 -0.98
CA PRO A 513 46.08 14.65 0.21
C PRO A 513 46.31 13.82 1.48
N ALA A 514 47.19 14.32 2.35
CA ALA A 514 47.64 13.63 3.57
C ALA A 514 46.59 13.63 4.69
N VAL A 515 45.41 13.07 4.42
CA VAL A 515 44.24 13.04 5.30
C VAL A 515 43.99 11.61 5.76
N GLU A 516 43.72 11.40 7.05
CA GLU A 516 43.49 10.07 7.62
C GLU A 516 42.36 9.31 6.92
N LYS A 517 41.30 9.99 6.51
CA LYS A 517 40.17 9.41 5.76
C LYS A 517 40.65 8.73 4.47
N ASN A 518 41.57 9.34 3.74
CA ASN A 518 42.11 8.79 2.50
C ASN A 518 42.97 7.54 2.79
N TYR A 519 43.78 7.56 3.85
CA TYR A 519 44.57 6.38 4.22
C TYR A 519 43.69 5.19 4.60
N LYS A 520 42.59 5.43 5.32
CA LYS A 520 41.61 4.38 5.66
C LYS A 520 40.95 3.82 4.39
N ARG A 521 40.49 4.69 3.48
CA ARG A 521 39.88 4.25 2.21
C ARG A 521 40.87 3.49 1.32
N ALA A 522 42.12 3.93 1.24
CA ALA A 522 43.16 3.20 0.49
C ALA A 522 43.43 1.82 1.11
N ALA A 523 43.54 1.73 2.44
CA ALA A 523 43.72 0.45 3.13
C ALA A 523 42.53 -0.50 2.90
N GLU A 524 41.31 0.03 2.89
CA GLU A 524 40.10 -0.74 2.57
C GLU A 524 40.17 -1.33 1.15
N LEU A 525 40.48 -0.50 0.14
CA LEU A 525 40.60 -0.92 -1.27
C LEU A 525 41.69 -1.99 -1.45
N PHE A 526 42.86 -1.80 -0.84
CA PHE A 526 43.94 -2.80 -0.91
C PHE A 526 43.61 -4.08 -0.14
N SER A 527 42.85 -3.99 0.96
CA SER A 527 42.39 -5.17 1.69
C SER A 527 41.42 -5.99 0.85
N ARG A 528 40.51 -5.32 0.12
CA ARG A 528 39.61 -5.97 -0.86
C ARG A 528 40.41 -6.62 -1.98
N ALA A 529 41.39 -5.92 -2.56
CA ALA A 529 42.29 -6.50 -3.57
C ALA A 529 43.03 -7.74 -3.07
N ARG A 530 43.53 -7.72 -1.82
CA ARG A 530 44.19 -8.86 -1.18
C ARG A 530 43.24 -10.03 -0.96
N LYS A 531 41.99 -9.77 -0.56
CA LYS A 531 40.96 -10.81 -0.41
C LYS A 531 40.61 -11.44 -1.76
N LEU A 532 40.47 -10.62 -2.80
CA LEU A 532 40.15 -11.06 -4.15
C LEU A 532 41.27 -11.92 -4.75
N GLN A 533 42.53 -11.51 -4.55
CA GLN A 533 43.70 -12.28 -4.98
C GLN A 533 44.86 -12.20 -3.97
N PRO A 534 44.97 -13.16 -3.02
CA PRO A 534 45.99 -13.12 -1.96
C PRO A 534 47.43 -13.06 -2.47
N ALA A 535 47.71 -13.77 -3.56
CA ALA A 535 49.04 -13.90 -4.17
C ALA A 535 49.33 -12.86 -5.27
N SER A 536 48.58 -11.75 -5.33
CA SER A 536 48.82 -10.70 -6.33
C SER A 536 50.23 -10.08 -6.17
N LEU A 537 51.08 -10.29 -7.18
CA LEU A 537 52.41 -9.68 -7.27
C LEU A 537 52.31 -8.17 -7.49
N GLU A 538 51.31 -7.73 -8.25
CA GLU A 538 51.09 -6.32 -8.55
C GLU A 538 50.69 -5.52 -7.31
N LEU A 539 49.79 -6.08 -6.49
CA LEU A 539 49.42 -5.47 -5.21
C LEU A 539 50.64 -5.35 -4.29
N SER A 540 51.42 -6.42 -4.17
CA SER A 540 52.62 -6.46 -3.33
C SER A 540 53.68 -5.45 -3.78
N ARG A 541 53.89 -5.32 -5.09
CA ARG A 541 54.75 -4.29 -5.69
C ARG A 541 54.24 -2.88 -5.38
N THR A 542 52.95 -2.63 -5.58
CA THR A 542 52.33 -1.31 -5.34
C THR A 542 52.45 -0.88 -3.88
N LEU A 543 52.20 -1.78 -2.93
CA LEU A 543 52.33 -1.51 -1.50
C LEU A 543 53.79 -1.20 -1.11
N THR A 544 54.75 -1.93 -1.69
CA THR A 544 56.18 -1.69 -1.48
C THR A 544 56.60 -0.30 -1.99
N GLU A 545 56.17 0.06 -3.21
CA GLU A 545 56.42 1.37 -3.81
C GLU A 545 55.82 2.51 -2.99
N LEU A 546 54.58 2.37 -2.52
CA LEU A 546 53.92 3.37 -1.67
C LEU A 546 54.63 3.53 -0.32
N ARG A 547 55.05 2.43 0.31
CA ARG A 547 55.81 2.46 1.57
C ARG A 547 57.14 3.18 1.40
N HIS A 548 57.86 2.93 0.30
CA HIS A 548 59.12 3.59 -0.01
C HIS A 548 58.92 5.07 -0.33
N THR A 549 57.96 5.40 -1.18
CA THR A 549 57.70 6.78 -1.65
C THR A 549 57.17 7.67 -0.54
N HIS A 550 56.34 7.13 0.35
CA HIS A 550 55.68 7.88 1.42
C HIS A 550 56.18 7.49 2.82
N TYR A 551 57.47 7.14 2.96
CA TYR A 551 58.06 6.71 4.24
C TYR A 551 57.87 7.71 5.40
N ARG A 552 57.71 9.01 5.09
CA ARG A 552 57.46 10.07 6.09
C ARG A 552 56.00 10.15 6.55
N ARG A 553 55.06 9.50 5.86
CA ARG A 553 53.62 9.46 6.24
C ARG A 553 53.39 8.35 7.27
N THR A 554 53.95 8.48 8.47
CA THR A 554 53.91 7.45 9.52
C THR A 554 52.50 6.97 9.88
N LYS A 555 51.51 7.87 9.85
CA LYS A 555 50.10 7.53 10.07
C LYS A 555 49.51 6.61 8.98
N MET A 556 49.91 6.80 7.73
CA MET A 556 49.49 5.94 6.62
C MET A 556 50.07 4.53 6.79
N LEU A 557 51.38 4.45 7.10
CA LEU A 557 52.07 3.18 7.33
C LEU A 557 51.44 2.39 8.50
N ALA A 558 51.16 3.06 9.61
CA ALA A 558 50.52 2.44 10.77
C ALA A 558 49.10 1.91 10.46
N ILE A 559 48.36 2.58 9.56
CA ILE A 559 47.05 2.08 9.10
C ILE A 559 47.25 0.84 8.21
N PHE A 560 48.20 0.87 7.28
CA PHE A 560 48.48 -0.28 6.40
C PHE A 560 48.93 -1.51 7.20
N ASP A 561 49.83 -1.33 8.18
CA ASP A 561 50.29 -2.41 9.06
C ASP A 561 49.12 -3.05 9.83
N ARG A 562 48.17 -2.25 10.33
CA ARG A 562 46.99 -2.75 11.05
C ARG A 562 46.06 -3.59 10.16
N HIS A 563 46.03 -3.30 8.86
CA HIS A 563 45.24 -4.04 7.88
C HIS A 563 46.00 -5.23 7.26
N GLY A 564 47.24 -5.49 7.68
CA GLY A 564 48.06 -6.59 7.16
C GLY A 564 48.53 -6.37 5.72
N LEU A 565 48.70 -5.11 5.31
CA LEU A 565 49.04 -4.70 3.94
C LEU A 565 50.52 -4.42 3.76
#